data_AF-A0A6V7ICV7-F1
#
_entry.id   AF-A0A6V7ICV7-F1
#
_cell.length_a   1.000
_cell.length_b   1.000
_cell.length_c   1.000
_cell.angle_alpha   90.00
_cell.angle_beta   90.00
_cell.angle_gamma   90.00
#
_symmetry.space_group_name_H-M   'P 1'
#
loop_
_entity.id
_entity.type
_entity.pdbx_description
1 polymer ?
#
loop_
_entity_poly.entity_id
_entity_poly.type
_entity_poly.pdbx_seq_one_letter_code
_entity_poly.pdbx_strand_id
1 'polypeptide(L)'
;MLAYEQVLCRGRLNKYVRVPIEWKSRCPKFGIVSAVQGGRLGNQIWEYASVWATARRTGLEPFMPSCILKTLKEYFENLSIPPLSYIGRCTLDISLVVNSLSQWNSTQQNIIIP
;
A
#
# COMPACT_ATOMS: atom_id res chain seq x y z
N MET A 1 -9.49 4.84 8.27
CA MET A 1 -8.57 4.39 7.20
C MET A 1 -8.74 5.13 5.87
N LEU A 2 -9.95 5.56 5.49
CA LEU A 2 -10.20 6.46 4.35
C LEU A 2 -9.32 7.73 4.35
N ALA A 3 -9.21 8.38 5.51
CA ALA A 3 -8.34 9.55 5.66
C ALA A 3 -6.85 9.21 5.50
N TYR A 4 -6.43 8.01 5.93
CA TYR A 4 -5.05 7.55 5.81
C TYR A 4 -4.66 7.25 4.37
N GLU A 5 -5.50 6.55 3.60
CA GLU A 5 -5.24 6.32 2.18
C GLU A 5 -5.30 7.62 1.38
N GLN A 6 -6.16 8.57 1.77
CA GLN A 6 -6.30 9.85 1.10
C GLN A 6 -5.03 10.72 1.14
N VAL A 7 -4.23 10.65 2.21
CA VAL A 7 -2.95 11.38 2.27
C VAL A 7 -1.85 10.76 1.38
N LEU A 8 -2.03 9.50 0.96
CA LEU A 8 -1.10 8.82 0.06
C LEU A 8 -1.41 9.08 -1.42
N CYS A 9 -2.55 9.70 -1.73
CA CYS A 9 -2.98 9.98 -3.10
C CYS A 9 -2.98 11.48 -3.40
N ARG A 10 -2.56 11.88 -4.60
CA ARG A 10 -2.52 13.31 -5.01
C ARG A 10 -3.89 13.92 -5.33
N GLY A 11 -4.95 13.13 -5.40
CA GLY A 11 -6.31 13.58 -5.72
C GLY A 11 -7.37 12.89 -4.86
N ARG A 12 -8.63 13.37 -4.94
CA ARG A 12 -9.74 12.75 -4.19
C ARG A 12 -9.98 11.32 -4.66
N LEU A 13 -9.98 10.39 -3.70
CA LEU A 13 -10.39 9.01 -3.92
C LEU A 13 -11.91 8.96 -4.18
N ASN A 14 -12.33 9.07 -5.44
CA ASN A 14 -13.75 9.05 -5.79
C ASN A 14 -14.31 7.64 -6.02
N LYS A 15 -13.48 6.62 -6.24
CA LYS A 15 -13.90 5.22 -6.45
C LYS A 15 -12.86 4.25 -5.93
N TYR A 16 -13.27 3.30 -5.08
CA TYR A 16 -12.41 2.22 -4.61
C TYR A 16 -12.11 1.23 -5.73
N VAL A 17 -10.90 0.69 -5.71
CA VAL A 17 -10.58 -0.51 -6.48
C VAL A 17 -11.37 -1.67 -5.85
N ARG A 18 -12.24 -2.32 -6.64
CA ARG A 18 -12.97 -3.49 -6.15
C ARG A 18 -11.98 -4.59 -5.75
N VAL A 19 -12.13 -5.05 -4.51
CA VAL A 19 -11.43 -6.21 -3.98
C VAL A 19 -12.18 -7.47 -4.47
N PRO A 20 -11.48 -8.49 -5.02
CA PRO A 20 -12.09 -9.77 -5.33
C PRO A 20 -12.76 -10.40 -4.09
N ILE A 21 -13.94 -10.99 -4.24
CA ILE A 21 -14.70 -11.62 -3.14
C ILE A 21 -13.91 -12.74 -2.45
N GLU A 22 -13.03 -13.41 -3.21
CA GLU A 22 -12.14 -14.47 -2.75
C GLU A 22 -11.14 -14.01 -1.68
N TRP A 23 -10.85 -12.72 -1.63
CA TRP A 23 -9.93 -12.17 -0.66
C TRP A 23 -10.64 -12.00 0.69
N LYS A 24 -10.46 -12.97 1.59
CA LYS A 24 -10.97 -12.89 2.97
C LYS A 24 -10.24 -11.82 3.77
N SER A 25 -10.85 -10.65 3.93
CA SER A 25 -10.35 -9.54 4.77
C SER A 25 -9.78 -10.06 6.10
N ARG A 26 -8.46 -9.99 6.26
CA ARG A 26 -7.75 -10.26 7.51
C ARG A 26 -6.90 -9.05 7.82
N CYS A 27 -6.86 -8.68 9.10
CA CYS A 27 -5.95 -7.64 9.54
C CYS A 27 -4.51 -8.16 9.48
N PRO A 28 -3.57 -7.28 9.09
CA PRO A 28 -2.18 -7.68 8.99
C PRO A 28 -1.67 -8.06 10.38
N LYS A 29 -0.87 -9.12 10.44
CA LYS A 29 -0.22 -9.62 11.67
C LYS A 29 1.07 -8.86 11.95
N PHE A 30 1.68 -8.33 10.91
CA PHE A 30 2.89 -7.50 10.97
C PHE A 30 2.58 -6.10 10.46
N GLY A 31 3.54 -5.20 10.58
CA GLY A 31 3.50 -3.91 9.93
C GLY A 31 3.39 -4.05 8.42
N ILE A 32 2.95 -2.98 7.77
CA ILE A 32 2.70 -2.96 6.33
C ILE A 32 3.79 -2.22 5.57
N VAL A 33 3.92 -2.52 4.29
CA VAL A 33 4.65 -1.68 3.34
C VAL A 33 3.65 -1.06 2.36
N SER A 34 3.75 0.25 2.17
CA SER A 34 2.97 0.96 1.16
C SER A 34 3.80 2.07 0.51
N ALA A 35 3.19 2.83 -0.39
CA ALA A 35 3.84 3.94 -1.10
C ALA A 35 2.95 5.17 -1.16
N VAL A 36 3.56 6.33 -1.33
CA VAL A 36 2.87 7.58 -1.71
C VAL A 36 2.81 7.67 -3.23
N GLN A 37 1.69 8.14 -3.77
CA GLN A 37 1.57 8.37 -5.20
C GLN A 37 2.48 9.53 -5.65
N GLY A 38 3.49 9.18 -6.43
CA GLY A 38 4.43 10.09 -7.08
C GLY A 38 4.28 10.11 -8.60
N GLY A 39 4.64 11.25 -9.20
CA GLY A 39 4.86 11.39 -10.64
C GLY A 39 3.78 10.81 -11.58
N ARG A 40 4.24 10.17 -12.67
CA ARG A 40 3.40 9.59 -13.74
C ARG A 40 3.49 8.04 -13.72
N LEU A 41 3.00 7.37 -14.77
CA LEU A 41 2.96 5.90 -14.88
C LEU A 41 4.29 5.22 -14.51
N GLY A 42 5.42 5.71 -15.01
CA GLY A 42 6.73 5.14 -14.68
C GLY A 42 7.06 5.18 -13.18
N ASN A 43 6.69 6.26 -12.49
CA ASN A 43 6.84 6.38 -11.04
C ASN A 43 5.91 5.40 -10.31
N GLN A 44 4.66 5.28 -10.76
CA GLN A 44 3.69 4.37 -10.15
C GLN A 44 4.07 2.90 -10.34
N ILE A 45 4.70 2.54 -11.46
CA ILE A 45 5.30 1.22 -11.67
C ILE A 45 6.46 1.00 -10.68
N TRP A 46 7.33 2.01 -10.52
CA TRP A 46 8.44 1.96 -9.57
C TRP A 46 7.96 1.82 -8.12
N GLU A 47 6.96 2.59 -7.70
CA GLU A 47 6.33 2.52 -6.37
C GLU A 47 5.78 1.11 -6.11
N TYR A 48 5.06 0.54 -7.09
CA TYR A 48 4.52 -0.82 -6.99
C TYR A 48 5.62 -1.87 -6.82
N ALA A 49 6.64 -1.82 -7.68
CA ALA A 49 7.77 -2.75 -7.64
C ALA A 49 8.55 -2.61 -6.33
N SER A 50 8.73 -1.38 -5.84
CA SER A 50 9.45 -1.08 -4.61
C SER A 50 8.73 -1.63 -3.39
N VAL A 51 7.39 -1.49 -3.30
CA VAL A 51 6.59 -2.11 -2.22
C VAL A 51 6.71 -3.62 -2.25
N TRP A 52 6.58 -4.24 -3.44
CA TRP A 52 6.74 -5.69 -3.58
C TRP A 52 8.11 -6.18 -3.11
N ALA A 53 9.17 -5.52 -3.57
CA ALA A 53 10.54 -5.91 -3.23
C ALA A 53 10.84 -5.70 -1.75
N THR A 54 10.40 -4.58 -1.18
CA THR A 54 10.60 -4.24 0.24
C THR A 54 9.88 -5.23 1.13
N ALA A 55 8.61 -5.54 0.86
CA ALA A 55 7.85 -6.53 1.62
C ALA A 55 8.53 -7.90 1.65
N ARG A 56 9.07 -8.36 0.50
CA ARG A 56 9.83 -9.62 0.46
C ARG A 56 11.11 -9.59 1.27
N ARG A 57 11.78 -8.44 1.33
CA ARG A 57 13.03 -8.28 2.09
C ARG A 57 12.79 -8.21 3.59
N THR A 58 11.71 -7.58 4.03
CA THR A 58 11.46 -7.28 5.46
C THR A 58 10.50 -8.26 6.13
N GLY A 59 9.72 -9.03 5.35
CA GLY A 59 8.65 -9.89 5.88
C GLY A 59 7.38 -9.13 6.28
N LEU A 60 7.33 -7.83 6.02
CA LEU A 60 6.14 -6.99 6.20
C LEU A 60 5.09 -7.27 5.12
N GLU A 61 3.83 -6.92 5.40
CA GLU A 61 2.72 -7.21 4.49
C GLU A 61 2.50 -6.06 3.47
N PRO A 62 2.49 -6.32 2.15
CA PRO A 62 2.38 -5.26 1.16
C PRO A 62 0.92 -4.83 0.95
N PHE A 63 0.67 -3.53 0.95
CA PHE A 63 -0.60 -2.93 0.55
C PHE A 63 -0.36 -1.68 -0.29
N MET A 64 -1.20 -1.44 -1.29
CA MET A 64 -1.02 -0.34 -2.23
C MET A 64 -2.19 0.64 -2.17
N PRO A 65 -1.99 1.96 -2.26
CA PRO A 65 -3.09 2.90 -2.43
C PRO A 65 -3.90 2.61 -3.69
N SER A 66 -5.21 2.75 -3.58
CA SER A 66 -6.17 2.52 -4.66
C SER A 66 -5.91 3.44 -5.86
N CYS A 67 -5.35 4.64 -5.66
CA CYS A 67 -4.99 5.55 -6.74
C CYS A 67 -3.88 5.00 -7.64
N ILE A 68 -2.86 4.35 -7.07
CA ILE A 68 -1.78 3.70 -7.83
C ILE A 68 -2.32 2.47 -8.54
N LEU A 69 -3.02 1.59 -7.82
CA LEU A 69 -3.60 0.37 -8.40
C LEU A 69 -4.57 0.67 -9.55
N LYS A 70 -5.38 1.72 -9.43
CA LYS A 70 -6.31 2.13 -10.50
C LYS A 70 -5.56 2.42 -11.79
N THR A 71 -4.49 3.22 -11.74
CA THR A 71 -3.67 3.54 -12.90
C THR A 71 -3.02 2.28 -13.48
N LEU A 72 -2.45 1.41 -12.64
CA LEU A 72 -1.74 0.23 -13.11
C LEU A 72 -2.67 -0.83 -13.72
N LYS A 73 -3.92 -0.93 -13.24
CA LYS A 73 -4.93 -1.85 -13.80
C LYS A 73 -5.32 -1.53 -15.25
N GLU A 74 -5.01 -0.34 -15.76
CA GLU A 74 -5.21 -0.01 -17.18
C GLU A 74 -4.16 -0.68 -18.08
N TYR A 75 -3.02 -1.12 -17.53
CA TYR A 75 -1.87 -1.67 -18.28
C TYR A 75 -1.52 -3.10 -17.89
N PHE A 76 -1.90 -3.55 -16.68
CA PHE A 76 -1.55 -4.85 -16.14
C PHE A 76 -2.79 -5.59 -15.64
N GLU A 77 -2.97 -6.83 -16.09
CA GLU A 77 -4.14 -7.65 -15.75
C GLU A 77 -4.06 -8.21 -14.33
N ASN A 78 -2.86 -8.63 -13.90
CA ASN A 78 -2.66 -9.39 -12.68
C ASN A 78 -1.73 -8.66 -11.70
N LEU A 79 -2.30 -7.73 -10.94
CA LEU A 79 -1.63 -7.09 -9.81
C LEU A 79 -1.83 -7.93 -8.54
N SER A 80 -0.73 -8.37 -7.91
CA SER A 80 -0.74 -9.23 -6.71
C SER A 80 -0.86 -8.48 -5.39
N ILE A 81 -0.41 -7.22 -5.32
CA ILE A 81 -0.49 -6.41 -4.10
C ILE A 81 -1.93 -5.91 -3.86
N PRO A 82 -2.51 -6.18 -2.68
CA PRO A 82 -3.85 -5.72 -2.32
C PRO A 82 -3.99 -4.21 -2.15
N PRO A 83 -5.20 -3.62 -2.37
CA PRO A 83 -5.42 -2.22 -2.06
C PRO A 83 -5.44 -1.99 -0.54
N LEU A 84 -5.06 -0.80 -0.07
CA LEU A 84 -5.17 -0.42 1.35
C LEU A 84 -6.61 -0.50 1.87
N SER A 85 -7.60 -0.24 1.01
CA SER A 85 -9.02 -0.42 1.34
C SER A 85 -9.36 -1.85 1.80
N TYR A 86 -8.56 -2.85 1.44
CA TYR A 86 -8.69 -4.23 1.89
C TYR A 86 -8.59 -4.38 3.41
N ILE A 87 -7.68 -3.62 4.02
CA ILE A 87 -7.48 -3.61 5.48
C ILE A 87 -8.24 -2.45 6.14
N GLY A 88 -9.16 -1.78 5.42
CA GLY A 88 -9.91 -0.59 5.82
C GLY A 88 -10.51 -0.59 7.23
N ARG A 89 -10.83 -1.79 7.75
CA ARG A 89 -11.47 -2.03 9.05
C ARG A 89 -10.49 -2.32 10.19
N CYS A 90 -9.20 -2.43 9.89
CA CYS A 90 -8.16 -2.75 10.86
C CYS A 90 -7.67 -1.50 11.60
N THR A 91 -7.17 -1.68 12.81
CA THR A 91 -6.47 -0.61 13.53
C THR A 91 -5.03 -0.57 13.04
N LEU A 92 -4.67 0.50 12.34
CA LEU A 92 -3.28 0.81 12.00
C LEU A 92 -2.80 1.91 12.93
N ASP A 93 -1.73 1.64 13.66
CA ASP A 93 -1.08 2.67 14.47
C ASP A 93 -0.16 3.51 13.58
N ILE A 94 -0.59 4.75 13.31
CA ILE A 94 0.12 5.70 12.45
C ILE A 94 1.43 6.15 13.12
N SER A 95 1.52 6.09 14.45
CA SER A 95 2.75 6.46 15.18
C SER A 95 3.91 5.50 14.88
N LEU A 96 3.63 4.30 14.37
CA LEU A 96 4.61 3.29 14.00
C LEU A 96 5.03 3.37 12.52
N VAL A 97 4.62 4.42 11.80
CA VAL A 97 5.01 4.63 10.40
C VAL A 97 6.41 5.23 10.30
N VAL A 98 7.27 4.58 9.51
CA VAL A 98 8.60 5.04 9.13
C VAL A 98 8.67 5.27 7.62
N ASN A 99 9.55 6.16 7.18
CA ASN A 99 9.67 6.55 5.76
C ASN A 99 10.90 5.96 5.06
N SER A 100 11.70 5.16 5.76
CA SER A 100 12.95 4.60 5.25
C SER A 100 13.30 3.29 5.93
N LEU A 101 14.02 2.42 5.20
CA LEU A 101 14.53 1.16 5.73
C LEU A 101 15.49 1.34 6.92
N SER A 102 16.22 2.45 6.98
CA SER A 102 17.14 2.75 8.09
C SER A 102 16.44 3.00 9.42
N GLN A 103 15.17 3.43 9.38
CA GLN A 103 14.36 3.66 10.58
C GLN A 103 13.56 2.42 11.00
N TRP A 104 13.53 1.39 10.14
CA TRP A 104 12.83 0.14 10.40
C TRP A 104 13.68 -0.78 11.28
N ASN A 105 13.21 -1.03 12.50
CA ASN A 105 13.87 -1.86 13.51
C ASN A 105 12.95 -2.93 14.13
N SER A 106 11.67 -2.98 13.72
CA SER A 106 10.69 -3.93 14.25
C SER A 106 9.66 -4.30 13.18
N THR A 107 9.21 -5.57 13.21
CA THR A 107 8.12 -6.05 12.35
C THR A 107 6.75 -5.46 12.71
N GLN A 108 6.63 -4.63 13.74
CA GLN A 108 5.41 -3.88 14.07
C GLN A 108 5.34 -2.52 13.37
N GLN A 109 6.47 -2.02 12.85
CA GLN A 109 6.52 -0.74 12.15
C GLN A 109 6.02 -0.86 10.71
N ASN A 110 5.38 0.20 10.24
CA ASN A 110 4.91 0.33 8.88
C ASN A 110 5.91 1.13 8.06
N ILE A 111 6.19 0.73 6.81
CA ILE A 111 7.06 1.48 5.90
C ILE A 111 6.20 2.15 4.83
N ILE A 112 6.38 3.46 4.66
CA ILE A 112 5.81 4.21 3.54
C ILE A 112 6.94 4.70 2.64
N ILE A 113 6.98 4.16 1.42
CA ILE A 113 7.94 4.55 0.39
C ILE A 113 7.49 5.90 -0.19
N PRO A 114 8.36 6.93 -0.19
CA PRO A 114 8.04 8.25 -0.73
C PRO A 114 7.98 8.29 -2.25
#